data_AF-A0A257PP04-F1
#
_entry.id   AF-A0A257PP04-F1
#
_cell.length_a   1.000
_cell.length_b   1.000
_cell.length_c   1.000
_cell.angle_alpha   90.00
_cell.angle_beta   90.00
_cell.angle_gamma   90.00
#
_symmetry.space_group_name_H-M   'P 1'
#
loop_
_entity.id
_entity.type
_entity.pdbx_description
1 polymer ?
#
loop_
_entity_poly.entity_id
_entity_poly.type
_entity_poly.pdbx_seq_one_letter_code
_entity_poly.pdbx_strand_id
1 'polypeptide(L)'
;MEFSQNLHTLRRSLGLATGIIRSKLDASPTRQPLPDSRLVGFEGFGDNPGKLRMLAHLPAAVSGRPLVVLLHGCGQDAARFAEDTGWIALADRLRFPLILPQQAEANHASRCFQWFHPSDTARDQGEAGSIAAMTRAAISRFDSDPRRVFIVGLSAGGAMTAALLAAYPDLFAAGACVAGLPVGAARSGIQALLRMASAGMDQPADDWAAHVRHTAPAGFAGPWPRLSIWQGGADTTVAPQNAWLLAEQWRALHRLPSAAAAEKVSGNVNHRVWAFGRQRVLEVWSLENLPHAYPIGDRTAPPGRFVDRAEIDATAAIAGFFGLD
;
A
#
# COMPACT_ATOMS: atom_id res chain seq x y z
N MET A 1 -33.18 3.85 70.44
CA MET A 1 -32.84 5.11 69.77
C MET A 1 -32.36 4.75 68.37
N GLU A 2 -33.24 4.25 67.50
CA GLU A 2 -34.22 4.98 66.67
C GLU A 2 -33.54 5.96 65.70
N PHE A 3 -33.52 5.65 64.40
CA PHE A 3 -34.57 5.93 63.38
C PHE A 3 -34.77 7.43 63.08
N SER A 4 -34.48 7.77 61.82
CA SER A 4 -35.38 8.52 60.92
C SER A 4 -35.45 10.06 60.97
N GLN A 5 -35.20 10.63 59.78
CA GLN A 5 -35.99 11.68 59.10
C GLN A 5 -36.02 13.12 59.64
N ASN A 6 -35.57 14.06 58.80
CA ASN A 6 -36.43 15.00 58.04
C ASN A 6 -35.53 15.98 57.25
N LEU A 7 -35.40 15.85 55.93
CA LEU A 7 -36.29 16.43 54.91
C LEU A 7 -36.80 17.84 55.24
N HIS A 8 -36.20 18.86 54.63
CA HIS A 8 -36.82 19.71 53.59
C HIS A 8 -36.12 21.07 53.49
N THR A 9 -35.37 21.30 52.41
CA THR A 9 -35.54 22.51 51.58
C THR A 9 -34.90 22.36 50.19
N LEU A 10 -35.79 22.27 49.18
CA LEU A 10 -35.72 22.75 47.78
C LEU A 10 -34.51 22.38 46.87
N ARG A 11 -34.62 21.44 45.92
CA ARG A 11 -35.26 21.41 44.57
C ARG A 11 -34.54 22.19 43.44
N ARG A 12 -34.33 21.43 42.32
CA ARG A 12 -33.83 21.74 40.96
C ARG A 12 -32.30 21.56 40.84
N SER A 13 -31.75 20.66 40.03
CA SER A 13 -32.13 20.24 38.67
C SER A 13 -31.63 18.82 38.34
N LEU A 14 -32.44 18.10 37.55
CA LEU A 14 -32.16 16.81 36.93
C LEU A 14 -30.94 16.84 36.00
N GLY A 15 -30.33 15.67 35.80
CA GLY A 15 -29.72 15.33 34.50
C GLY A 15 -28.58 14.32 34.56
N LEU A 16 -28.90 13.03 34.34
CA LEU A 16 -27.94 11.99 33.97
C LEU A 16 -27.08 12.41 32.77
N ALA A 17 -25.80 12.02 32.77
CA ALA A 17 -25.05 11.79 31.54
C ALA A 17 -23.97 10.71 31.72
N THR A 18 -24.38 9.51 32.13
CA THR A 18 -23.69 8.28 31.71
C THR A 18 -24.06 8.00 30.27
N GLY A 19 -23.12 8.20 29.35
CA GLY A 19 -23.23 7.67 27.98
C GLY A 19 -22.87 8.66 26.87
N ILE A 20 -21.57 8.89 26.64
CA ILE A 20 -21.08 9.41 25.35
C ILE A 20 -19.70 8.82 25.04
N ILE A 21 -19.60 7.53 24.69
CA ILE A 21 -18.44 6.98 23.93
C ILE A 21 -18.89 5.85 22.97
N ARG A 22 -19.98 6.02 22.20
CA ARG A 22 -20.31 5.02 21.17
C ARG A 22 -20.98 5.53 19.88
N SER A 23 -20.74 6.78 19.49
CA SER A 23 -21.47 7.38 18.35
C SER A 23 -20.62 7.98 17.22
N LYS A 24 -19.36 7.54 17.02
CA LYS A 24 -18.56 7.96 15.84
C LYS A 24 -18.27 6.85 14.83
N LEU A 25 -18.80 5.64 15.03
CA LEU A 25 -18.69 4.52 14.08
C LEU A 25 -19.97 4.26 13.26
N ASP A 26 -21.07 4.96 13.55
CA ASP A 26 -22.40 4.68 12.97
C ASP A 26 -22.84 5.64 11.85
N ALA A 27 -21.98 6.57 11.40
CA ALA A 27 -22.25 7.30 10.17
C ALA A 27 -21.92 6.38 8.98
N SER A 28 -22.95 5.77 8.39
CA SER A 28 -22.84 5.08 7.11
C SER A 28 -22.18 6.01 6.07
N PRO A 29 -21.05 5.62 5.46
CA PRO A 29 -20.45 6.38 4.36
C PRO A 29 -21.47 6.65 3.25
N THR A 30 -21.59 7.90 2.85
CA THR A 30 -22.26 8.25 1.59
C THR A 30 -21.40 7.76 0.43
N ARG A 31 -21.85 6.68 -0.23
CA ARG A 31 -21.33 6.32 -1.56
C ARG A 31 -21.64 7.48 -2.50
N GLN A 32 -20.61 8.13 -3.02
CA GLN A 32 -20.77 9.13 -4.07
C GLN A 32 -20.32 8.51 -5.39
N PRO A 33 -21.24 8.13 -6.30
CA PRO A 33 -20.88 7.76 -7.66
C PRO A 33 -20.12 8.92 -8.31
N LEU A 34 -18.97 8.63 -8.90
CA LEU A 34 -18.27 9.61 -9.72
C LEU A 34 -18.90 9.59 -11.13
N PRO A 35 -19.26 10.75 -11.73
CA PRO A 35 -19.79 10.81 -13.09
C PRO A 35 -18.89 10.05 -14.07
N ASP A 36 -19.50 9.24 -14.93
CA ASP A 36 -18.82 8.44 -15.96
C ASP A 36 -17.74 7.46 -15.45
N SER A 37 -17.78 7.10 -14.16
CA SER A 37 -16.78 6.22 -13.55
C SER A 37 -17.41 5.01 -12.88
N ARG A 38 -16.75 3.85 -13.01
CA ARG A 38 -17.06 2.62 -12.24
C ARG A 38 -16.58 2.69 -10.78
N LEU A 39 -16.17 3.86 -10.32
CA LEU A 39 -15.63 4.11 -8.99
C LEU A 39 -16.63 4.81 -8.10
N VAL A 40 -16.51 4.51 -6.82
CA VAL A 40 -17.32 5.11 -5.76
C VAL A 40 -16.38 5.82 -4.78
N GLY A 41 -16.68 7.08 -4.47
CA GLY A 41 -16.03 7.80 -3.38
C GLY A 41 -16.53 7.31 -2.03
N PHE A 42 -15.61 7.14 -1.08
CA PHE A 42 -15.89 6.73 0.29
C PHE A 42 -15.44 7.80 1.27
N GLU A 43 -16.38 8.27 2.09
CA GLU A 43 -16.14 9.11 3.26
C GLU A 43 -16.34 8.29 4.55
N GLY A 44 -15.94 8.81 5.71
CA GLY A 44 -16.24 8.15 6.99
C GLY A 44 -15.62 6.75 7.18
N PHE A 45 -14.44 6.51 6.61
CA PHE A 45 -13.68 5.24 6.76
C PHE A 45 -12.87 5.16 8.06
N GLY A 46 -13.01 6.12 8.97
CA GLY A 46 -12.28 6.21 10.23
C GLY A 46 -11.29 7.37 10.26
N ASP A 47 -10.26 7.26 11.10
CA ASP A 47 -9.23 8.28 11.23
C ASP A 47 -8.50 8.50 9.90
N ASN A 48 -8.28 9.78 9.57
CA ASN A 48 -7.64 10.19 8.32
C ASN A 48 -6.56 11.26 8.57
N PRO A 49 -5.50 10.95 9.34
CA PRO A 49 -4.49 11.94 9.71
C PRO A 49 -3.72 12.48 8.48
N GLY A 50 -3.56 11.68 7.43
CA GLY A 50 -2.97 12.07 6.14
C GLY A 50 -3.94 12.79 5.20
N LYS A 51 -5.20 13.03 5.60
CA LYS A 51 -6.21 13.78 4.82
C LYS A 51 -6.37 13.28 3.37
N LEU A 52 -6.33 11.97 3.19
CA LEU A 52 -6.46 11.30 1.90
C LEU A 52 -7.94 11.08 1.54
N ARG A 53 -8.24 10.89 0.26
CA ARG A 53 -9.55 10.41 -0.19
C ARG A 53 -9.49 8.92 -0.51
N MET A 54 -10.60 8.21 -0.28
CA MET A 54 -10.72 6.81 -0.66
C MET A 54 -11.66 6.71 -1.86
N LEU A 55 -11.16 6.18 -2.97
CA LEU A 55 -12.01 5.67 -4.04
C LEU A 55 -12.02 4.14 -3.97
N ALA A 56 -13.06 3.51 -4.48
CA ALA A 56 -13.07 2.06 -4.65
C ALA A 56 -13.76 1.65 -5.94
N HIS A 57 -13.25 0.57 -6.53
CA HIS A 57 -13.91 -0.18 -7.58
C HIS A 57 -14.47 -1.48 -6.98
N LEU A 58 -15.76 -1.69 -7.18
CA LEU A 58 -16.49 -2.80 -6.60
C LEU A 58 -17.16 -3.60 -7.73
N PRO A 59 -16.53 -4.70 -8.18
CA PRO A 59 -17.21 -5.70 -8.99
C PRO A 59 -18.43 -6.27 -8.26
N ALA A 60 -19.28 -7.03 -8.96
CA ALA A 60 -20.43 -7.69 -8.35
C ALA A 60 -20.02 -8.45 -7.09
N ALA A 61 -20.64 -8.08 -5.96
CA ALA A 61 -20.16 -8.44 -4.63
C ALA A 61 -20.08 -9.96 -4.45
N VAL A 62 -18.91 -10.44 -4.06
CA VAL A 62 -18.70 -11.80 -3.60
C VAL A 62 -17.98 -11.73 -2.25
N SER A 63 -18.58 -12.33 -1.22
CA SER A 63 -18.02 -12.42 0.13
C SER A 63 -16.69 -13.21 0.14
N GLY A 64 -15.80 -12.88 1.08
CA GLY A 64 -14.53 -13.57 1.33
C GLY A 64 -13.49 -13.39 0.23
N ARG A 65 -13.63 -12.36 -0.61
CA ARG A 65 -12.67 -12.09 -1.69
C ARG A 65 -11.43 -11.37 -1.15
N PRO A 66 -10.27 -11.51 -1.81
CA PRO A 66 -9.11 -10.68 -1.53
C PRO A 66 -9.43 -9.20 -1.61
N LEU A 67 -8.69 -8.38 -0.88
CA LEU A 67 -8.70 -6.92 -1.04
C LEU A 67 -7.37 -6.47 -1.64
N VAL A 68 -7.42 -5.61 -2.66
CA VAL A 68 -6.22 -4.97 -3.22
C VAL A 68 -6.28 -3.46 -2.98
N VAL A 69 -5.16 -2.90 -2.51
CA VAL A 69 -4.92 -1.47 -2.37
C VAL A 69 -3.95 -1.04 -3.47
N LEU A 70 -4.30 -0.04 -4.28
CA LEU A 70 -3.44 0.45 -5.35
C LEU A 70 -3.07 1.92 -5.14
N LEU A 71 -1.77 2.18 -5.06
CA LEU A 71 -1.19 3.51 -4.84
C LEU A 71 -0.57 4.06 -6.12
N HIS A 72 -1.06 5.21 -6.57
CA HIS A 72 -0.50 5.91 -7.72
C HIS A 72 0.85 6.57 -7.41
N GLY A 73 1.60 6.95 -8.44
CA GLY A 73 2.81 7.75 -8.35
C GLY A 73 2.54 9.25 -8.38
N CYS A 74 3.61 10.04 -8.28
CA CYS A 74 3.55 11.50 -8.34
C CYS A 74 2.90 12.01 -9.64
N GLY A 75 2.01 13.00 -9.51
CA GLY A 75 1.36 13.69 -10.61
C GLY A 75 0.27 12.87 -11.31
N GLN A 76 0.00 11.66 -10.85
CA GLN A 76 -1.06 10.81 -11.35
C GLN A 76 -2.37 11.03 -10.59
N ASP A 77 -3.43 10.44 -11.11
CA ASP A 77 -4.75 10.32 -10.49
C ASP A 77 -5.03 8.83 -10.25
N ALA A 78 -5.61 8.48 -9.10
CA ALA A 78 -5.77 7.11 -8.67
C ALA A 78 -6.73 6.32 -9.57
N ALA A 79 -7.81 6.96 -10.04
CA ALA A 79 -8.78 6.35 -10.94
C ALA A 79 -8.13 6.03 -12.27
N ARG A 80 -7.49 7.04 -12.87
CA ARG A 80 -6.84 6.89 -14.17
C ARG A 80 -5.69 5.89 -14.13
N PHE A 81 -4.89 5.91 -13.07
CA PHE A 81 -3.81 4.95 -12.88
C PHE A 81 -4.34 3.51 -12.79
N ALA A 82 -5.44 3.28 -12.07
CA ALA A 82 -6.07 1.95 -11.97
C ALA A 82 -6.61 1.43 -13.31
N GLU A 83 -7.14 2.32 -14.16
CA GLU A 83 -7.57 2.00 -15.52
C GLU A 83 -6.37 1.64 -16.41
N ASP A 84 -5.37 2.53 -16.48
CA ASP A 84 -4.22 2.40 -17.38
C ASP A 84 -3.36 1.17 -17.05
N THR A 85 -3.20 0.85 -15.76
CA THR A 85 -2.49 -0.35 -15.30
C THR A 85 -3.33 -1.62 -15.39
N GLY A 86 -4.64 -1.49 -15.62
CA GLY A 86 -5.53 -2.63 -15.79
C GLY A 86 -6.04 -3.31 -14.54
N TRP A 87 -5.78 -2.75 -13.36
CA TRP A 87 -6.26 -3.31 -12.10
C TRP A 87 -7.79 -3.33 -12.03
N ILE A 88 -8.48 -2.35 -12.65
CA ILE A 88 -9.95 -2.35 -12.77
C ILE A 88 -10.44 -3.56 -13.56
N ALA A 89 -9.90 -3.78 -14.76
CA ALA A 89 -10.29 -4.92 -15.59
C ALA A 89 -9.97 -6.27 -14.93
N LEU A 90 -8.87 -6.34 -14.19
CA LEU A 90 -8.51 -7.53 -13.43
C LEU A 90 -9.46 -7.78 -12.25
N ALA A 91 -9.82 -6.73 -11.51
CA ALA A 91 -10.80 -6.77 -10.42
C ALA A 91 -12.16 -7.25 -10.93
N ASP A 92 -12.63 -6.74 -12.07
CA ASP A 92 -13.87 -7.21 -12.72
C ASP A 92 -13.80 -8.72 -13.04
N ARG A 93 -12.69 -9.16 -13.65
CA ARG A 93 -12.49 -10.56 -14.07
C ARG A 93 -12.41 -11.53 -12.89
N LEU A 94 -11.70 -11.17 -11.84
CA LEU A 94 -11.45 -12.02 -10.67
C LEU A 94 -12.41 -11.77 -9.50
N ARG A 95 -13.28 -10.75 -9.64
CA ARG A 95 -14.30 -10.33 -8.68
C ARG A 95 -13.75 -10.02 -7.29
N PHE A 96 -12.71 -9.19 -7.22
CA PHE A 96 -12.18 -8.68 -5.94
C PHE A 96 -12.38 -7.16 -5.82
N PRO A 97 -12.67 -6.65 -4.61
CA PRO A 97 -12.67 -5.21 -4.36
C PRO A 97 -11.27 -4.61 -4.49
N LEU A 98 -11.21 -3.44 -5.13
CA LEU A 98 -10.00 -2.65 -5.30
C LEU A 98 -10.23 -1.27 -4.67
N ILE A 99 -9.34 -0.86 -3.76
CA ILE A 99 -9.39 0.49 -3.19
C ILE A 99 -8.21 1.31 -3.67
N LEU A 100 -8.47 2.59 -3.90
CA LEU A 100 -7.57 3.53 -4.53
C LEU A 100 -7.44 4.76 -3.62
N PRO A 101 -6.51 4.74 -2.64
CA PRO A 101 -6.16 5.94 -1.90
C PRO A 101 -5.70 7.04 -2.86
N GLN A 102 -6.34 8.19 -2.77
CA GLN A 102 -6.08 9.35 -3.61
C GLN A 102 -5.45 10.45 -2.76
N GLN A 103 -4.22 10.82 -3.14
CA GLN A 103 -3.49 11.93 -2.52
C GLN A 103 -4.13 13.28 -2.85
N ALA A 104 -3.98 14.26 -1.96
CA ALA A 104 -4.50 15.61 -2.12
C ALA A 104 -3.40 16.60 -2.50
N GLU A 105 -3.71 17.55 -3.40
CA GLU A 105 -2.78 18.63 -3.78
C GLU A 105 -2.45 19.55 -2.59
N ALA A 106 -3.39 19.67 -1.64
CA ALA A 106 -3.19 20.41 -0.40
C ALA A 106 -2.13 19.78 0.52
N ASN A 107 -1.86 18.47 0.39
CA ASN A 107 -0.79 17.80 1.12
C ASN A 107 0.53 17.89 0.36
N HIS A 108 0.49 17.73 -0.96
CA HIS A 108 1.66 17.85 -1.83
C HIS A 108 1.22 18.30 -3.22
N ALA A 109 1.81 19.37 -3.76
CA ALA A 109 1.36 19.97 -5.04
C ALA A 109 1.35 18.98 -6.22
N SER A 110 2.29 18.04 -6.25
CA SER A 110 2.33 16.96 -7.25
C SER A 110 1.60 15.68 -6.81
N ARG A 111 0.75 15.71 -5.79
CA ARG A 111 0.03 14.54 -5.24
C ARG A 111 0.96 13.33 -4.98
N CYS A 112 2.18 13.58 -4.54
CA CYS A 112 3.11 12.52 -4.15
C CYS A 112 2.78 12.02 -2.75
N PHE A 113 2.86 10.71 -2.52
CA PHE A 113 2.91 10.17 -1.16
C PHE A 113 4.25 10.53 -0.50
N GLN A 114 4.22 10.99 0.75
CA GLN A 114 5.39 11.42 1.52
C GLN A 114 6.10 10.24 2.21
N TRP A 115 6.50 9.24 1.40
CA TRP A 115 7.14 7.98 1.84
C TRP A 115 8.45 8.15 2.63
N PHE A 116 9.05 9.34 2.62
CA PHE A 116 10.29 9.64 3.34
C PHE A 116 10.05 10.36 4.66
N HIS A 117 8.83 10.83 4.95
CA HIS A 117 8.57 11.61 6.14
C HIS A 117 8.09 10.69 7.27
N PRO A 118 8.76 10.66 8.44
CA PRO A 118 8.39 9.74 9.52
C PRO A 118 6.94 9.91 10.02
N SER A 119 6.40 11.13 10.03
CA SER A 119 5.00 11.34 10.44
C SER A 119 3.97 10.80 9.44
N ASP A 120 4.39 10.48 8.21
CA ASP A 120 3.51 9.98 7.15
C ASP A 120 3.66 8.49 6.91
N THR A 121 4.72 7.88 7.44
CA THR A 121 5.02 6.45 7.29
C THR A 121 4.91 5.67 8.59
N ALA A 122 4.93 6.34 9.75
CA ALA A 122 4.74 5.70 11.04
C ALA A 122 3.32 5.15 11.19
N ARG A 123 3.21 4.06 11.96
CA ARG A 123 1.94 3.44 12.28
C ARG A 123 0.99 4.45 12.95
N ASP A 124 -0.23 4.47 12.43
CA ASP A 124 -1.40 5.23 12.86
C ASP A 124 -1.22 6.76 12.75
N GLN A 125 -0.26 7.19 11.93
CA GLN A 125 0.04 8.59 11.64
C GLN A 125 0.03 8.88 10.15
N GLY A 126 -0.25 10.14 9.81
CA GLY A 126 -0.23 10.69 8.45
C GLY A 126 -0.82 9.77 7.38
N GLU A 127 -0.14 9.68 6.24
CA GLU A 127 -0.63 8.92 5.08
C GLU A 127 -0.79 7.42 5.35
N ALA A 128 0.18 6.79 6.04
CA ALA A 128 0.13 5.37 6.36
C ALA A 128 -1.06 5.03 7.26
N GLY A 129 -1.33 5.85 8.27
CA GLY A 129 -2.50 5.74 9.15
C GLY A 129 -3.82 5.82 8.37
N SER A 130 -3.93 6.80 7.48
CA SER A 130 -5.09 6.95 6.60
C SER A 130 -5.30 5.72 5.70
N ILE A 131 -4.25 5.22 5.05
CA ILE A 131 -4.35 4.06 4.14
C ILE A 131 -4.72 2.79 4.92
N ALA A 132 -4.17 2.59 6.12
CA ALA A 132 -4.54 1.47 6.98
C ALA A 132 -6.01 1.55 7.45
N ALA A 133 -6.49 2.74 7.81
CA ALA A 133 -7.90 2.96 8.16
C ALA A 133 -8.83 2.64 6.99
N MET A 134 -8.53 3.16 5.79
CA MET A 134 -9.25 2.82 4.55
C MET A 134 -9.28 1.32 4.30
N THR A 135 -8.15 0.65 4.48
CA THR A 135 -8.02 -0.80 4.26
C THR A 135 -8.89 -1.59 5.25
N ARG A 136 -8.82 -1.29 6.55
CA ARG A 136 -9.66 -1.95 7.57
C ARG A 136 -11.15 -1.69 7.33
N ALA A 137 -11.51 -0.45 6.96
CA ALA A 137 -12.86 -0.09 6.59
C ALA A 137 -13.37 -0.88 5.38
N ALA A 138 -12.53 -1.06 4.35
CA ALA A 138 -12.83 -1.82 3.16
C ALA A 138 -13.02 -3.31 3.45
N ILE A 139 -12.14 -3.92 4.27
CA ILE A 139 -12.27 -5.31 4.72
C ILE A 139 -13.65 -5.55 5.32
N SER A 140 -14.05 -4.71 6.30
CA SER A 140 -15.35 -4.85 6.96
C SER A 140 -16.53 -4.58 6.04
N ARG A 141 -16.45 -3.55 5.19
CA ARG A 141 -17.59 -3.10 4.36
C ARG A 141 -17.82 -3.95 3.11
N PHE A 142 -16.75 -4.51 2.56
CA PHE A 142 -16.81 -5.34 1.36
C PHE A 142 -16.73 -6.83 1.67
N ASP A 143 -16.77 -7.18 2.96
CA ASP A 143 -16.69 -8.56 3.46
C ASP A 143 -15.51 -9.31 2.85
N SER A 144 -14.35 -8.64 2.80
CA SER A 144 -13.12 -9.20 2.22
C SER A 144 -12.40 -10.10 3.23
N ASP A 145 -11.67 -11.09 2.75
CA ASP A 145 -10.87 -11.96 3.60
C ASP A 145 -9.70 -11.16 4.22
N PRO A 146 -9.67 -10.96 5.56
CA PRO A 146 -8.62 -10.18 6.22
C PRO A 146 -7.23 -10.82 6.11
N ARG A 147 -7.14 -12.09 5.70
CA ARG A 147 -5.85 -12.79 5.47
C ARG A 147 -5.34 -12.63 4.04
N ARG A 148 -6.13 -12.04 3.13
CA ARG A 148 -5.81 -11.88 1.71
C ARG A 148 -5.91 -10.41 1.31
N VAL A 149 -5.17 -9.58 2.02
CA VAL A 149 -5.09 -8.13 1.78
C VAL A 149 -3.73 -7.83 1.16
N PHE A 150 -3.74 -7.15 0.03
CA PHE A 150 -2.56 -6.89 -0.77
C PHE A 150 -2.45 -5.42 -1.13
N ILE A 151 -1.22 -4.95 -1.35
CA ILE A 151 -0.96 -3.56 -1.70
C ILE A 151 0.05 -3.46 -2.84
N VAL A 152 -0.20 -2.55 -3.78
CA VAL A 152 0.65 -2.32 -4.95
C VAL A 152 0.85 -0.82 -5.11
N GLY A 153 2.04 -0.39 -5.51
CA GLY A 153 2.25 1.00 -5.86
C GLY A 153 3.40 1.26 -6.82
N LEU A 154 3.32 2.40 -7.51
CA LEU A 154 4.34 2.91 -8.42
C LEU A 154 5.07 4.11 -7.81
N SER A 155 6.39 4.21 -8.00
CA SER A 155 7.19 5.39 -7.65
C SER A 155 7.04 5.74 -6.16
N ALA A 156 6.62 6.96 -5.82
CA ALA A 156 6.25 7.36 -4.45
C ALA A 156 5.22 6.41 -3.81
N GLY A 157 4.25 5.89 -4.57
CA GLY A 157 3.31 4.88 -4.11
C GLY A 157 3.96 3.51 -3.89
N GLY A 158 5.00 3.17 -4.65
CA GLY A 158 5.83 1.97 -4.44
C GLY A 158 6.66 2.05 -3.18
N ALA A 159 7.29 3.20 -2.91
CA ALA A 159 7.98 3.45 -1.65
C ALA A 159 7.01 3.46 -0.44
N MET A 160 5.84 4.08 -0.58
CA MET A 160 4.78 4.03 0.45
C MET A 160 4.24 2.61 0.66
N THR A 161 4.18 1.79 -0.39
CA THR A 161 3.84 0.36 -0.27
C THR A 161 4.84 -0.35 0.63
N ALA A 162 6.15 -0.18 0.41
CA ALA A 162 7.18 -0.76 1.28
C ALA A 162 7.04 -0.27 2.74
N ALA A 163 6.77 1.02 2.94
CA ALA A 163 6.54 1.59 4.26
C ALA A 163 5.31 0.99 4.97
N LEU A 164 4.20 0.80 4.26
CA LEU A 164 2.98 0.18 4.80
C LEU A 164 3.18 -1.29 5.15
N LEU A 165 3.93 -2.05 4.34
CA LEU A 165 4.29 -3.43 4.67
C LEU A 165 5.14 -3.51 5.95
N ALA A 166 5.96 -2.48 6.23
CA ALA A 166 6.75 -2.38 7.45
C ALA A 166 5.92 -1.94 8.66
N ALA A 167 5.07 -0.91 8.52
CA ALA A 167 4.28 -0.34 9.61
C ALA A 167 3.05 -1.19 9.98
N TYR A 168 2.49 -1.92 9.00
CA TYR A 168 1.30 -2.76 9.13
C TYR A 168 1.52 -4.19 8.62
N PRO A 169 2.53 -4.91 9.13
CA PRO A 169 2.81 -6.27 8.68
C PRO A 169 1.72 -7.27 9.12
N ASP A 170 0.88 -6.88 10.09
CA ASP A 170 -0.33 -7.58 10.56
C ASP A 170 -1.56 -7.36 9.66
N LEU A 171 -1.51 -6.40 8.73
CA LEU A 171 -2.63 -6.05 7.86
C LEU A 171 -2.48 -6.59 6.45
N PHE A 172 -1.25 -6.62 5.91
CA PHE A 172 -0.99 -7.00 4.52
C PHE A 172 -0.31 -8.37 4.44
N ALA A 173 -0.84 -9.26 3.59
CA ALA A 173 -0.23 -10.57 3.34
C ALA A 173 0.96 -10.50 2.36
N ALA A 174 0.88 -9.59 1.39
CA ALA A 174 1.96 -9.30 0.45
C ALA A 174 1.79 -7.91 -0.18
N GLY A 175 2.85 -7.41 -0.80
CA GLY A 175 2.74 -6.23 -1.66
C GLY A 175 3.66 -6.27 -2.87
N ALA A 176 3.49 -5.28 -3.75
CA ALA A 176 4.34 -5.10 -4.91
C ALA A 176 4.79 -3.63 -5.06
N CYS A 177 6.10 -3.43 -5.17
CA CYS A 177 6.73 -2.13 -5.33
C CYS A 177 7.24 -1.99 -6.76
N VAL A 178 6.67 -1.09 -7.54
CA VAL A 178 7.14 -0.74 -8.88
C VAL A 178 7.89 0.58 -8.82
N ALA A 179 9.16 0.60 -9.21
CA ALA A 179 10.06 1.76 -9.08
C ALA A 179 10.05 2.39 -7.67
N GLY A 180 10.00 1.54 -6.64
CA GLY A 180 9.94 1.95 -5.23
C GLY A 180 11.33 2.11 -4.60
N LEU A 181 11.35 2.38 -3.29
CA LEU A 181 12.58 2.54 -2.51
C LEU A 181 12.59 1.70 -1.23
N PRO A 182 13.77 1.37 -0.69
CA PRO A 182 13.94 0.72 0.61
C PRO A 182 13.31 1.52 1.76
N VAL A 183 12.79 0.81 2.76
CA VAL A 183 12.26 1.45 3.99
C VAL A 183 13.41 2.08 4.76
N GLY A 184 13.23 3.34 5.17
CA GLY A 184 14.23 4.09 5.91
C GLY A 184 15.35 4.68 5.04
N ALA A 185 15.29 4.56 3.71
CA ALA A 185 16.29 5.13 2.80
C ALA A 185 16.43 6.66 2.96
N ALA A 186 15.32 7.35 3.23
CA ALA A 186 15.28 8.79 3.43
C ALA A 186 14.37 9.17 4.62
N ARG A 187 14.69 10.31 5.25
CA ARG A 187 13.93 10.94 6.34
C ARG A 187 13.54 12.39 6.07
N SER A 188 13.85 12.91 4.88
CA SER A 188 13.57 14.28 4.46
C SER A 188 13.49 14.37 2.95
N GLY A 189 12.92 15.46 2.42
CA GLY A 189 12.76 15.65 0.96
C GLY A 189 14.09 15.68 0.21
N ILE A 190 15.13 16.32 0.77
CA ILE A 190 16.46 16.35 0.15
C ILE A 190 17.07 14.94 0.12
N GLN A 191 16.98 14.19 1.23
CA GLN A 191 17.44 12.81 1.24
C GLN A 191 16.66 11.93 0.27
N ALA A 192 15.35 12.18 0.11
CA ALA A 192 14.51 11.46 -0.83
C ALA A 192 15.01 11.66 -2.27
N LEU A 193 15.27 12.91 -2.66
CA LEU A 193 15.83 13.22 -3.99
C LEU A 193 17.20 12.56 -4.22
N LEU A 194 18.09 12.60 -3.22
CA LEU A 194 19.40 11.94 -3.31
C LEU A 194 19.28 10.42 -3.45
N ARG A 195 18.37 9.80 -2.69
CA ARG A 195 18.14 8.34 -2.73
C ARG A 195 17.42 7.87 -3.99
N MET A 196 16.55 8.72 -4.53
CA MET A 196 15.95 8.49 -5.84
C MET A 196 17.03 8.47 -6.92
N ALA A 197 17.95 9.45 -6.92
CA ALA A 197 19.02 9.53 -7.91
C ALA A 197 20.12 8.47 -7.74
N SER A 198 20.27 7.89 -6.55
CA SER A 198 21.24 6.83 -6.27
C SER A 198 20.81 6.02 -5.04
N ALA A 199 20.94 4.69 -5.08
CA ALA A 199 20.66 3.85 -3.90
C ALA A 199 21.48 4.26 -2.65
N GLY A 200 22.58 5.00 -2.85
CA GLY A 200 23.43 5.58 -1.81
C GLY A 200 24.31 4.54 -1.09
N MET A 201 24.91 4.92 0.05
CA MET A 201 25.98 4.13 0.69
C MET A 201 25.53 2.74 1.13
N ASP A 202 26.35 1.73 0.80
CA ASP A 202 26.24 0.35 1.28
C ASP A 202 26.34 0.33 2.80
N GLN A 203 25.25 -0.04 3.45
CA GLN A 203 25.25 -0.55 4.83
C GLN A 203 24.92 -2.06 4.76
N PRO A 204 25.34 -2.85 5.76
CA PRO A 204 25.00 -4.26 5.84
C PRO A 204 23.49 -4.51 5.65
N ALA A 205 23.16 -5.61 4.96
CA ALA A 205 21.77 -5.96 4.68
C ALA A 205 20.91 -6.10 5.97
N ASP A 206 21.51 -6.49 7.09
CA ASP A 206 20.83 -6.56 8.38
C ASP A 206 20.48 -5.18 8.97
N ASP A 207 21.30 -4.16 8.72
CA ASP A 207 21.00 -2.77 9.12
C ASP A 207 19.84 -2.22 8.29
N TRP A 208 19.79 -2.56 7.00
CA TRP A 208 18.61 -2.30 6.18
C TRP A 208 17.38 -3.01 6.73
N ALA A 209 17.45 -4.29 7.05
CA ALA A 209 16.33 -5.02 7.64
C ALA A 209 15.90 -4.44 9.00
N ALA A 210 16.83 -3.87 9.77
CA ALA A 210 16.53 -3.19 11.03
C ALA A 210 15.62 -1.97 10.85
N HIS A 211 15.72 -1.22 9.73
CA HIS A 211 14.76 -0.15 9.44
C HIS A 211 13.32 -0.67 9.34
N VAL A 212 13.10 -1.82 8.69
CA VAL A 212 11.77 -2.44 8.64
C VAL A 212 11.30 -2.86 10.04
N ARG A 213 12.18 -3.52 10.80
CA ARG A 213 11.86 -3.98 12.17
C ARG A 213 11.55 -2.82 13.12
N HIS A 214 12.23 -1.67 12.99
CA HIS A 214 11.99 -0.48 13.81
C HIS A 214 10.68 0.25 13.45
N THR A 215 10.23 0.15 12.20
CA THR A 215 8.94 0.71 11.77
C THR A 215 7.77 -0.17 12.17
N ALA A 216 7.98 -1.47 12.33
CA ALA A 216 6.96 -2.43 12.72
C ALA A 216 6.49 -2.26 14.18
N PRO A 217 5.32 -2.81 14.54
CA PRO A 217 4.85 -2.83 15.92
C PRO A 217 5.88 -3.46 16.87
N ALA A 218 6.00 -2.90 18.07
CA ALA A 218 6.89 -3.44 19.10
C ALA A 218 6.61 -4.93 19.35
N GLY A 219 7.66 -5.74 19.29
CA GLY A 219 7.57 -7.20 19.47
C GLY A 219 7.07 -7.98 18.25
N PHE A 220 6.81 -7.35 17.11
CA PHE A 220 6.44 -8.07 15.89
C PHE A 220 7.61 -8.93 15.38
N ALA A 221 7.44 -10.25 15.43
CA ALA A 221 8.45 -11.22 15.00
C ALA A 221 8.09 -11.94 13.69
N GLY A 222 6.95 -11.58 13.07
CA GLY A 222 6.43 -12.20 11.86
C GLY A 222 5.07 -12.90 12.06
N PRO A 223 4.52 -13.50 10.99
CA PRO A 223 5.12 -13.60 9.66
C PRO A 223 5.21 -12.23 8.96
N TRP A 224 6.32 -11.96 8.27
CA TRP A 224 6.45 -10.73 7.48
C TRP A 224 5.71 -10.85 6.14
N PRO A 225 5.20 -9.74 5.57
CA PRO A 225 4.58 -9.76 4.26
C PRO A 225 5.56 -10.17 3.16
N ARG A 226 5.05 -10.85 2.12
CA ARG A 226 5.81 -11.20 0.91
C ARG A 226 5.95 -9.98 -0.01
N LEU A 227 6.99 -9.91 -0.83
CA LEU A 227 7.25 -8.74 -1.68
C LEU A 227 7.58 -9.11 -3.12
N SER A 228 6.95 -8.42 -4.06
CA SER A 228 7.31 -8.42 -5.48
C SER A 228 7.88 -7.05 -5.86
N ILE A 229 9.10 -7.00 -6.41
CA ILE A 229 9.80 -5.75 -6.74
C ILE A 229 9.91 -5.67 -8.25
N TRP A 230 9.59 -4.50 -8.82
CA TRP A 230 9.62 -4.26 -10.27
C TRP A 230 10.40 -2.99 -10.57
N GLN A 231 11.31 -3.06 -11.52
CA GLN A 231 12.18 -1.94 -11.85
C GLN A 231 12.53 -1.92 -13.33
N GLY A 232 12.44 -0.73 -13.93
CA GLY A 232 12.99 -0.48 -15.25
C GLY A 232 14.48 -0.19 -15.19
N GLY A 233 15.25 -0.78 -16.11
CA GLY A 233 16.70 -0.57 -16.20
C GLY A 233 17.08 0.79 -16.79
N ALA A 234 16.18 1.42 -17.55
CA ALA A 234 16.35 2.76 -18.12
C ALA A 234 15.69 3.85 -17.26
N ASP A 235 15.35 3.55 -16.00
CA ASP A 235 14.75 4.49 -15.06
C ASP A 235 15.76 5.56 -14.61
N THR A 236 15.48 6.81 -14.97
CA THR A 236 16.30 7.99 -14.62
C THR A 236 15.72 8.81 -13.47
N THR A 237 14.57 8.40 -12.93
CA THR A 237 13.93 9.04 -11.77
C THR A 237 14.26 8.31 -10.48
N VAL A 238 14.12 6.98 -10.46
CA VAL A 238 14.53 6.12 -9.35
C VAL A 238 15.59 5.16 -9.87
N ALA A 239 16.82 5.34 -9.39
CA ALA A 239 17.98 4.58 -9.82
C ALA A 239 17.70 3.06 -9.63
N PRO A 240 17.90 2.22 -10.66
CA PRO A 240 17.54 0.80 -10.62
C PRO A 240 18.18 0.02 -9.47
N GLN A 241 19.31 0.50 -8.96
CA GLN A 241 20.01 -0.06 -7.80
C GLN A 241 19.13 -0.07 -6.53
N ASN A 242 18.14 0.83 -6.41
CA ASN A 242 17.20 0.83 -5.29
C ASN A 242 16.36 -0.45 -5.22
N ALA A 243 16.04 -1.08 -6.36
CA ALA A 243 15.32 -2.34 -6.38
C ALA A 243 16.14 -3.49 -5.79
N TRP A 244 17.46 -3.51 -6.06
CA TRP A 244 18.37 -4.49 -5.46
C TRP A 244 18.57 -4.24 -3.98
N LEU A 245 18.69 -2.99 -3.56
CA LEU A 245 18.79 -2.62 -2.16
C LEU A 245 17.53 -3.01 -1.37
N LEU A 246 16.34 -2.80 -1.96
CA LEU A 246 15.07 -3.23 -1.39
C LEU A 246 14.98 -4.76 -1.33
N ALA A 247 15.47 -5.47 -2.36
CA ALA A 247 15.54 -6.92 -2.36
C ALA A 247 16.47 -7.45 -1.26
N GLU A 248 17.64 -6.85 -1.06
CA GLU A 248 18.56 -7.20 0.02
C GLU A 248 17.97 -6.95 1.40
N GLN A 249 17.32 -5.80 1.59
CA GLN A 249 16.60 -5.46 2.82
C GLN A 249 15.55 -6.52 3.16
N TRP A 250 14.71 -6.91 2.19
CA TRP A 250 13.67 -7.91 2.39
C TRP A 250 14.23 -9.33 2.53
N ARG A 251 15.32 -9.66 1.82
CA ARG A 251 16.01 -10.95 1.94
C ARG A 251 16.57 -11.13 3.35
N ALA A 252 17.24 -10.11 3.89
CA ALA A 252 17.75 -10.11 5.25
C ALA A 252 16.62 -10.15 6.30
N LEU A 253 15.54 -9.40 6.07
CA LEU A 253 14.34 -9.42 6.94
C LEU A 253 13.77 -10.84 7.07
N HIS A 254 13.60 -11.54 5.96
CA HIS A 254 13.07 -12.91 5.89
C HIS A 254 14.11 -13.99 6.15
N ARG A 255 15.40 -13.64 6.33
CA ARG A 255 16.53 -14.58 6.46
C ARG A 255 16.63 -15.56 5.29
N LEU A 256 16.42 -15.06 4.08
CA LEU A 256 16.50 -15.83 2.84
C LEU A 256 17.97 -16.01 2.39
N PRO A 257 18.31 -17.13 1.73
CA PRO A 257 19.65 -17.36 1.18
C PRO A 257 20.06 -16.26 0.19
N SER A 258 21.37 -16.01 0.06
CA SER A 258 21.87 -15.01 -0.90
C SER A 258 21.54 -15.38 -2.35
N ALA A 259 21.66 -16.66 -2.71
CA ALA A 259 21.27 -17.15 -4.03
C ALA A 259 19.75 -17.23 -4.17
N ALA A 260 19.23 -16.80 -5.32
CA ALA A 260 17.83 -16.98 -5.68
C ALA A 260 17.52 -18.48 -5.88
N ALA A 261 16.30 -18.89 -5.53
CA ALA A 261 15.82 -20.24 -5.78
C ALA A 261 15.54 -20.49 -7.27
N ALA A 262 15.22 -19.44 -8.02
CA ALA A 262 15.08 -19.47 -9.47
C ALA A 262 15.46 -18.11 -10.09
N GLU A 263 16.01 -18.15 -11.29
CA GLU A 263 16.24 -16.99 -12.15
C GLU A 263 15.83 -17.35 -13.58
N LYS A 264 15.07 -16.47 -14.23
CA LYS A 264 14.66 -16.61 -15.63
C LYS A 264 14.91 -15.31 -16.36
N VAL A 265 15.66 -15.40 -17.46
CA VAL A 265 15.89 -14.29 -18.39
C VAL A 265 15.15 -14.58 -19.68
N SER A 266 14.37 -13.63 -20.18
CA SER A 266 13.61 -13.73 -21.42
C SER A 266 13.58 -12.35 -22.08
N GLY A 267 14.28 -12.20 -23.20
CA GLY A 267 14.44 -10.87 -23.83
C GLY A 267 15.09 -9.90 -22.86
N ASN A 268 14.46 -8.73 -22.66
CA ASN A 268 14.96 -7.69 -21.75
C ASN A 268 14.43 -7.84 -20.32
N VAL A 269 13.80 -8.97 -19.99
CA VAL A 269 13.18 -9.23 -18.69
C VAL A 269 14.00 -10.26 -17.92
N ASN A 270 14.46 -9.87 -16.74
CA ASN A 270 15.05 -10.78 -15.74
C ASN A 270 14.09 -10.93 -14.54
N HIS A 271 13.77 -12.15 -14.17
CA HIS A 271 12.94 -12.51 -13.02
C HIS A 271 13.72 -13.39 -12.04
N ARG A 272 13.92 -12.92 -10.81
CA ARG A 272 14.56 -13.67 -9.72
C ARG A 272 13.56 -13.94 -8.61
N VAL A 273 13.61 -15.13 -8.02
CA VAL A 273 12.67 -15.58 -6.99
C VAL A 273 13.41 -16.21 -5.80
N TRP A 274 13.01 -15.83 -4.59
CA TRP A 274 13.35 -16.50 -3.34
C TRP A 274 12.09 -17.07 -2.70
N ALA A 275 12.19 -18.29 -2.18
CA ALA A 275 11.05 -19.06 -1.70
C ALA A 275 11.38 -19.89 -0.47
N PHE A 276 10.36 -20.18 0.34
CA PHE A 276 10.37 -21.26 1.33
C PHE A 276 9.50 -22.40 0.81
N GLY A 277 10.12 -23.50 0.40
CA GLY A 277 9.42 -24.58 -0.29
C GLY A 277 8.74 -24.07 -1.57
N ARG A 278 7.41 -24.25 -1.67
CA ARG A 278 6.61 -23.81 -2.82
C ARG A 278 6.13 -22.36 -2.72
N GLN A 279 6.28 -21.70 -1.57
CA GLN A 279 5.81 -20.34 -1.34
C GLN A 279 6.87 -19.33 -1.80
N ARG A 280 6.57 -18.57 -2.87
CA ARG A 280 7.39 -17.41 -3.26
C ARG A 280 7.29 -16.31 -2.19
N VAL A 281 8.41 -15.91 -1.61
CA VAL A 281 8.48 -14.91 -0.52
C VAL A 281 8.94 -13.55 -1.03
N LEU A 282 9.94 -13.55 -1.91
CA LEU A 282 10.48 -12.37 -2.54
C LEU A 282 10.68 -12.64 -4.02
N GLU A 283 10.34 -11.69 -4.88
CA GLU A 283 10.73 -11.73 -6.28
C GLU A 283 11.17 -10.34 -6.78
N VAL A 284 12.05 -10.34 -7.77
CA VAL A 284 12.54 -9.13 -8.44
C VAL A 284 12.36 -9.30 -9.94
N TRP A 285 11.70 -8.34 -10.56
CA TRP A 285 11.53 -8.18 -11.99
C TRP A 285 12.32 -6.96 -12.45
N SER A 286 13.31 -7.18 -13.31
CA SER A 286 14.10 -6.12 -13.94
C SER A 286 13.81 -6.11 -15.44
N LEU A 287 13.39 -4.97 -15.96
CA LEU A 287 13.06 -4.78 -17.37
C LEU A 287 14.03 -3.76 -17.97
N GLU A 288 15.05 -4.23 -18.69
CA GLU A 288 16.24 -3.43 -19.07
C GLU A 288 15.89 -2.11 -19.76
N ASN A 289 14.95 -2.14 -20.70
CA ASN A 289 14.60 -0.97 -21.52
C ASN A 289 13.43 -0.15 -20.98
N LEU A 290 12.81 -0.57 -19.87
CA LEU A 290 11.68 0.16 -19.30
C LEU A 290 12.19 1.44 -18.60
N PRO A 291 11.62 2.63 -18.89
CA PRO A 291 11.94 3.87 -18.18
C PRO A 291 11.23 3.90 -16.81
N HIS A 292 11.07 5.08 -16.21
CA HIS A 292 10.28 5.25 -14.99
C HIS A 292 8.77 5.05 -15.27
N ALA A 293 8.33 3.80 -15.30
CA ALA A 293 6.96 3.45 -15.66
C ALA A 293 6.48 2.15 -15.02
N TYR A 294 5.16 1.99 -14.95
CA TYR A 294 4.51 0.72 -14.67
C TYR A 294 4.40 -0.09 -15.97
N PRO A 295 4.97 -1.31 -16.05
CA PRO A 295 4.96 -2.10 -17.27
C PRO A 295 3.60 -2.79 -17.45
N ILE A 296 2.93 -2.44 -18.54
CA ILE A 296 1.72 -3.10 -19.01
C ILE A 296 2.06 -3.90 -20.26
N GLY A 297 1.42 -5.05 -20.49
CA GLY A 297 1.64 -5.82 -21.72
C GLY A 297 1.14 -5.09 -22.97
N ASP A 298 0.73 -5.85 -24.00
CA ASP A 298 0.23 -5.31 -25.27
C ASP A 298 -1.21 -4.74 -25.19
N ARG A 299 -1.48 -3.86 -24.22
CA ARG A 299 -2.78 -3.20 -24.07
C ARG A 299 -3.00 -2.18 -25.17
N THR A 300 -4.20 -2.20 -25.75
CA THR A 300 -4.55 -1.40 -26.93
C THR A 300 -4.69 0.09 -26.64
N ALA A 301 -5.24 0.46 -25.48
CA ALA A 301 -5.34 1.85 -25.07
C ALA A 301 -3.96 2.50 -24.90
N PRO A 302 -3.76 3.76 -25.33
CA PRO A 302 -2.51 4.46 -25.08
C PRO A 302 -2.31 4.62 -23.57
N PRO A 303 -1.11 4.34 -23.05
CA PRO A 303 -0.89 4.44 -21.62
C PRO A 303 -0.89 5.90 -21.16
N GLY A 304 -1.35 6.12 -19.91
CA GLY A 304 -1.18 7.40 -19.24
C GLY A 304 0.23 7.63 -18.74
N ARG A 305 0.44 8.77 -18.08
CA ARG A 305 1.74 9.15 -17.50
C ARG A 305 2.30 8.02 -16.62
N PHE A 306 3.58 7.68 -16.81
CA PHE A 306 4.31 6.65 -16.06
C PHE A 306 3.69 5.25 -16.12
N VAL A 307 3.05 4.93 -17.23
CA VAL A 307 2.64 3.58 -17.60
C VAL A 307 3.20 3.36 -19.00
N ASP A 308 3.80 2.20 -19.28
CA ASP A 308 4.41 1.93 -20.59
C ASP A 308 4.21 0.47 -21.00
N ARG A 309 4.12 0.26 -22.31
CA ARG A 309 4.08 -1.09 -22.87
C ARG A 309 5.42 -1.80 -22.66
N ALA A 310 5.35 -3.07 -22.29
CA ALA A 310 6.49 -3.92 -22.04
C ALA A 310 6.19 -5.38 -22.41
N GLU A 311 7.22 -6.21 -22.46
CA GLU A 311 7.13 -7.64 -22.78
C GLU A 311 6.33 -8.46 -21.73
N ILE A 312 6.00 -7.84 -20.59
CA ILE A 312 5.26 -8.46 -19.48
C ILE A 312 4.23 -7.49 -18.90
N ASP A 313 3.05 -8.02 -18.55
CA ASP A 313 2.02 -7.28 -17.81
C ASP A 313 2.24 -7.48 -16.30
N ALA A 314 2.73 -6.44 -15.61
CA ALA A 314 2.97 -6.50 -14.18
C ALA A 314 1.71 -6.77 -13.37
N THR A 315 0.55 -6.25 -13.79
CA THR A 315 -0.73 -6.48 -13.08
C THR A 315 -1.08 -7.96 -13.04
N ALA A 316 -0.95 -8.67 -14.17
CA ALA A 316 -1.17 -10.11 -14.23
C ALA A 316 -0.12 -10.90 -13.42
N ALA A 317 1.16 -10.55 -13.53
CA ALA A 317 2.23 -11.24 -12.83
C ALA A 317 2.16 -11.04 -11.31
N ILE A 318 1.88 -9.82 -10.85
CA ILE A 318 1.66 -9.48 -9.43
C ILE A 318 0.45 -10.24 -8.89
N ALA A 319 -0.64 -10.33 -9.67
CA ALA A 319 -1.81 -11.10 -9.27
C ALA A 319 -1.48 -12.58 -9.04
N GLY A 320 -0.66 -13.19 -9.92
CA GLY A 320 -0.16 -14.55 -9.72
C GLY A 320 0.78 -14.68 -8.51
N PHE A 321 1.57 -13.65 -8.19
CA PHE A 321 2.38 -13.62 -6.96
C PHE A 321 1.51 -13.56 -5.70
N PHE A 322 0.39 -12.85 -5.75
CA PHE A 322 -0.59 -12.79 -4.66
C PHE A 322 -1.48 -14.04 -4.57
N GLY A 323 -1.57 -14.83 -5.65
CA GLY A 323 -2.48 -15.97 -5.74
C GLY A 323 -3.94 -15.51 -5.85
N LEU A 324 -4.20 -14.56 -6.75
CA LEU A 324 -5.54 -14.08 -7.06
C LEU A 324 -6.23 -14.88 -8.17
N ASP A 325 -5.44 -15.59 -8.98
CA ASP A 325 -5.87 -16.41 -10.11
C ASP A 325 -6.27 -17.84 -9.73
#